data_AF-A0A7J6TPX6-F1
#
_entry.id   AF-A0A7J6TPX6-F1
#
_cell.length_a   1.000
_cell.length_b   1.000
_cell.length_c   1.000
_cell.angle_alpha   90.00
_cell.angle_beta   90.00
_cell.angle_gamma   90.00
#
_symmetry.space_group_name_H-M   'P 1'
#
loop_
_entity.id
_entity.type
_entity.pdbx_description
1 polymer ?
#
loop_
_entity_poly.entity_id
_entity_poly.type
_entity_poly.pdbx_seq_one_letter_code
_entity_poly.pdbx_strand_id
1 'polypeptide(L)'
;MLSSTSSISSVPGSLGRGCLLVQWRGPKIAQQKHLIRTWKVRVGDMVEIISGKDKGTQGEILQTDYRRNMVKVRGANLRRMKDKDGNDYQIEKKI
;
A
#
# COMPACT_ATOMS: atom_id res chain seq x y z
N MET A 1 -23.55 -41.99 -45.73
CA MET A 1 -22.36 -41.43 -45.05
C MET A 1 -22.30 -39.96 -45.42
N LEU A 2 -22.86 -39.08 -44.59
CA LEU A 2 -22.83 -37.63 -44.79
C LEU A 2 -21.98 -37.06 -43.66
N SER A 3 -20.75 -36.62 -43.97
CA SER A 3 -19.87 -35.94 -43.03
C SER A 3 -19.79 -34.46 -43.41
N SER A 4 -20.54 -33.64 -42.68
CA SER A 4 -20.50 -32.19 -42.73
C SER A 4 -19.14 -31.67 -42.26
N THR A 5 -18.45 -30.89 -43.09
CA THR A 5 -17.27 -30.12 -42.66
C THR A 5 -17.71 -28.70 -42.29
N SER A 6 -17.62 -28.37 -41.01
CA SER A 6 -17.92 -27.03 -40.48
C SER A 6 -16.74 -26.07 -40.72
N SER A 7 -17.05 -24.97 -41.39
CA SER A 7 -16.14 -23.84 -41.61
C SER A 7 -15.83 -23.13 -40.28
N ILE A 8 -14.57 -23.11 -39.88
CA ILE A 8 -14.08 -22.31 -38.74
C ILE A 8 -13.98 -20.85 -39.19
N SER A 9 -14.88 -20.01 -38.70
CA SER A 9 -14.76 -18.55 -38.79
C SER A 9 -13.80 -18.05 -37.72
N SER A 10 -12.65 -17.55 -38.15
CA SER A 10 -11.68 -16.86 -37.31
C SER A 10 -12.27 -15.53 -36.83
N VAL A 11 -12.71 -15.49 -35.57
CA VAL A 11 -13.00 -14.24 -34.84
C VAL A 11 -11.68 -13.51 -34.57
N PRO A 12 -11.52 -12.25 -35.00
CA PRO A 12 -10.38 -11.46 -34.55
C PRO A 12 -10.60 -11.15 -33.07
N GLY A 13 -9.78 -11.75 -32.21
CA GLY A 13 -9.70 -11.41 -30.80
C GLY A 13 -9.49 -9.91 -30.66
N SER A 14 -10.48 -9.24 -30.08
CA SER A 14 -10.35 -7.89 -29.55
C SER A 14 -9.06 -7.82 -28.73
N LEU A 15 -8.06 -7.12 -29.28
CA LEU A 15 -6.89 -6.69 -28.53
C LEU A 15 -7.39 -5.72 -27.47
N GLY A 16 -7.81 -6.29 -26.33
CA GLY A 16 -7.96 -5.55 -25.10
C GLY A 16 -6.62 -4.91 -24.81
N ARG A 17 -6.49 -3.63 -25.16
CA ARG A 17 -5.42 -2.75 -24.71
C ARG A 17 -5.61 -2.58 -23.20
N GLY A 18 -5.21 -3.60 -22.45
CA GLY A 18 -4.98 -3.48 -21.02
C GLY A 18 -3.83 -2.51 -20.84
N CYS A 19 -4.16 -1.22 -20.83
CA CYS A 19 -3.24 -0.16 -20.51
C CYS A 19 -2.75 -0.45 -19.08
N LEU A 20 -1.55 -1.01 -18.96
CA LEU A 20 -0.80 -1.14 -17.72
C LEU A 20 -0.39 0.27 -17.25
N LEU A 21 -1.37 1.11 -16.92
CA LEU A 21 -1.11 2.25 -16.05
C LEU A 21 -0.91 1.66 -14.66
N VAL A 22 0.35 1.31 -14.35
CA VAL A 22 0.82 1.38 -12.97
C VAL A 22 0.51 2.79 -12.54
N GLN A 23 -0.61 2.97 -11.83
CA GLN A 23 -1.04 4.26 -11.33
C GLN A 23 0.05 4.74 -10.36
N TRP A 24 0.94 5.57 -10.87
CA TRP A 24 1.95 6.26 -10.08
C TRP A 24 1.22 7.19 -9.13
N ARG A 25 0.92 6.70 -7.92
CA ARG A 25 0.47 7.54 -6.83
C ARG A 25 1.72 8.30 -6.38
N GLY A 26 1.91 9.48 -6.97
CA GLY A 26 3.05 10.34 -6.67
C GLY A 26 3.19 10.60 -5.15
N PRO A 27 4.32 11.19 -4.72
CA PRO A 27 4.59 11.46 -3.31
C PRO A 27 3.40 12.18 -2.66
N LYS A 28 2.79 11.57 -1.63
CA LYS A 28 1.71 12.21 -0.87
C LYS A 28 2.28 13.28 0.05
N ILE A 29 2.50 14.48 -0.49
CA ILE A 29 2.95 15.65 0.27
C ILE A 29 1.74 16.44 0.74
N ALA A 30 1.71 16.86 2.01
CA ALA A 30 0.64 17.72 2.51
C ALA A 30 0.77 19.13 1.92
N GLN A 31 -0.35 19.78 1.59
CA GLN A 31 -0.32 21.18 1.19
C GLN A 31 0.09 22.07 2.36
N GLN A 32 0.75 23.20 2.07
CA GLN A 32 1.32 24.09 3.08
C GLN A 32 0.35 24.50 4.20
N LYS A 33 -0.91 24.77 3.83
CA LYS A 33 -1.98 25.15 4.76
C LYS A 33 -2.40 24.06 5.75
N HIS A 34 -2.08 22.79 5.46
CA HIS A 34 -2.46 21.63 6.28
C HIS A 34 -1.28 21.05 7.09
N LEU A 35 -0.07 21.61 6.99
CA LEU A 35 1.02 21.16 7.86
C LEU A 35 0.69 21.44 9.32
N ILE A 36 0.96 20.45 10.17
CA ILE A 36 0.87 20.62 11.62
C ILE A 36 2.03 21.51 12.06
N ARG A 37 1.70 22.72 12.55
CA ARG A 37 2.70 23.71 12.98
C ARG A 37 3.44 23.28 14.24
N THR A 38 2.69 22.72 15.21
CA THR A 38 3.22 22.32 16.51
C THR A 38 2.86 20.87 16.77
N TRP A 39 3.88 20.02 16.88
CA TRP A 39 3.73 18.60 17.13
C TRP A 39 3.80 18.32 18.62
N LYS A 40 2.88 17.48 19.10
CA LYS A 40 2.86 16.99 20.49
C LYS A 40 3.68 15.71 20.68
N VAL A 41 4.01 15.03 19.59
CA VAL A 41 4.68 13.73 19.59
C VAL A 41 6.04 13.82 18.91
N ARG A 42 7.01 13.07 19.43
CA ARG A 42 8.40 13.01 18.97
C ARG A 42 8.86 11.56 18.82
N VAL A 43 10.00 11.40 18.16
CA VAL A 43 10.68 10.09 18.05
C VAL A 43 11.08 9.63 19.46
N GLY A 44 10.81 8.37 19.78
CA GLY A 44 11.04 7.78 21.09
C GLY A 44 9.83 7.80 22.04
N ASP A 45 8.75 8.52 21.70
CA ASP A 45 7.54 8.53 22.53
C ASP A 45 6.75 7.22 22.39
N MET A 46 6.10 6.81 23.48
CA MET A 46 5.17 5.67 23.51
C MET A 46 3.75 6.16 23.23
N VAL A 47 3.14 5.66 22.17
CA VAL A 47 1.82 6.11 21.71
C VAL A 47 0.88 4.94 21.47
N GLU A 48 -0.43 5.21 21.57
CA GLU A 48 -1.50 4.27 21.26
C GLU A 48 -2.28 4.71 20.02
N ILE A 49 -2.62 3.74 19.18
CA ILE A 49 -3.43 3.98 17.99
C ILE A 49 -4.91 4.01 18.37
N ILE A 50 -5.53 5.20 18.26
CA ILE A 50 -6.93 5.42 18.65
C ILE A 50 -7.92 4.88 17.60
N SER A 51 -7.55 4.92 16.32
CA SER A 51 -8.44 4.55 15.22
C SER A 51 -7.70 3.95 14.02
N GLY A 52 -8.44 3.24 13.17
CA GLY A 52 -7.92 2.58 11.98
C GLY A 52 -7.71 1.08 12.16
N LYS A 53 -6.90 0.49 11.28
CA LYS A 53 -6.69 -0.96 11.19
C LYS A 53 -6.01 -1.55 12.44
N ASP A 54 -5.02 -0.83 12.97
CA ASP A 54 -4.16 -1.31 14.06
C ASP A 54 -4.58 -0.70 15.42
N LYS A 55 -5.87 -0.41 15.62
CA LYS A 55 -6.42 0.23 16.83
C LYS A 55 -6.09 -0.56 18.10
N GLY A 56 -5.73 0.15 19.18
CA GLY A 56 -5.39 -0.42 20.48
C GLY A 56 -3.94 -0.95 20.56
N THR A 57 -3.19 -0.90 19.45
CA THR A 57 -1.76 -1.23 19.48
C THR A 57 -0.98 -0.05 20.05
N GLN A 58 -0.13 -0.35 21.03
CA GLN A 58 0.82 0.58 21.60
C GLN A 58 2.21 0.34 21.01
N GLY A 59 2.97 1.41 20.79
CA GLY A 59 4.32 1.29 20.25
C GLY A 59 5.12 2.58 20.34
N GLU A 60 6.43 2.43 20.17
CA GLU A 60 7.38 3.54 20.11
C GLU A 60 7.36 4.20 18.73
N ILE A 61 7.46 5.52 18.68
CA ILE A 61 7.65 6.26 17.43
C ILE A 61 9.09 6.10 16.94
N LEU A 62 9.25 5.49 15.76
CA LEU A 62 10.55 5.31 15.10
C LEU A 62 10.95 6.55 14.28
N GLN A 63 9.99 7.16 13.59
CA GLN A 63 10.25 8.30 12.71
C GLN A 63 9.00 9.15 12.53
N THR A 64 9.19 10.46 12.46
CA THR A 64 8.15 11.45 12.18
C THR A 64 8.41 12.12 10.84
N ASP A 65 7.43 12.08 9.93
CA ASP A 65 7.47 12.78 8.64
C ASP A 65 6.58 14.03 8.70
N TYR A 66 7.23 15.17 8.96
CA TYR A 66 6.58 16.46 9.09
C TYR A 66 5.94 16.95 7.79
N ARG A 67 6.47 16.58 6.61
CA ARG A 67 5.98 17.06 5.31
C ARG A 67 4.67 16.39 4.91
N ARG A 68 4.41 15.20 5.45
CA ARG A 68 3.23 14.40 5.17
C ARG A 68 2.26 14.32 6.35
N ASN A 69 2.62 14.90 7.49
CA ASN A 69 1.92 14.73 8.76
C ASN A 69 1.73 13.25 9.14
N MET A 70 2.76 12.43 8.94
CA MET A 70 2.71 11.00 9.22
C MET A 70 3.74 10.61 10.28
N VAL A 71 3.43 9.54 11.01
CA VAL A 71 4.29 8.96 12.05
C VAL A 71 4.44 7.46 11.77
N LYS A 72 5.65 6.95 11.95
CA LYS A 72 5.93 5.51 11.94
C LYS A 72 6.03 5.01 13.37
N VAL A 73 5.15 4.09 13.72
CA VAL A 73 5.10 3.43 15.03
C VAL A 73 5.58 2.00 14.87
N ARG A 74 6.39 1.52 15.82
CA ARG A 74 6.89 0.13 15.86
C ARG A 74 5.69 -0.84 15.92
N GLY A 75 5.71 -1.87 15.09
CA GLY A 75 4.66 -2.89 15.07
C GLY A 75 3.34 -2.48 14.40
N ALA A 76 3.26 -1.27 13.81
CA ALA A 76 2.07 -0.80 13.10
C ALA A 76 2.28 -0.78 11.57
N ASN A 77 1.18 -0.80 10.79
CA ASN A 77 1.19 -0.76 9.32
C ASN A 77 2.13 -1.81 8.67
N LEU A 78 2.06 -3.04 9.18
CA LEU A 78 2.84 -4.18 8.70
C LEU A 78 2.35 -4.63 7.32
N ARG A 79 3.30 -4.93 6.42
CA ARG A 79 3.04 -5.54 5.11
C ARG A 79 3.41 -7.01 5.18
N ARG A 80 2.46 -7.87 4.80
CA ARG A 80 2.74 -9.29 4.55
C ARG A 80 3.52 -9.43 3.25
N MET A 81 4.67 -10.09 3.33
CA MET A 81 5.52 -10.42 2.20
C MET A 81 5.81 -11.91 2.22
N LYS A 82 5.90 -12.51 1.04
CA LYS A 82 6.27 -13.92 0.87
C LYS A 82 7.70 -13.99 0.36
N ASP A 83 8.49 -14.88 0.94
CA ASP A 83 9.78 -15.21 0.34
C ASP A 83 9.61 -16.21 -0.79
N LYS A 84 10.72 -16.43 -1.51
CA LYS A 84 10.84 -17.40 -2.58
C LYS A 84 10.53 -18.83 -2.10
N ASP A 85 10.78 -19.10 -0.82
CA ASP A 85 10.54 -20.39 -0.18
C ASP A 85 9.10 -20.56 0.34
N GLY A 86 8.23 -19.57 0.12
CA GLY A 86 6.81 -19.64 0.46
C GLY A 86 6.43 -19.27 1.90
N ASN A 87 7.42 -18.94 2.73
CA ASN A 87 7.19 -18.44 4.09
C ASN A 87 6.57 -17.03 4.09
N ASP A 88 5.65 -16.79 5.03
CA ASP A 88 5.00 -15.49 5.23
C ASP A 88 5.70 -14.69 6.34
N TYR A 89 6.16 -13.48 6.02
CA TYR A 89 6.76 -12.55 6.99
C TYR A 89 6.03 -11.21 6.98
N GLN A 90 6.13 -10.50 8.11
CA GLN A 90 5.54 -9.18 8.27
C GLN A 90 6.66 -8.15 8.38
N ILE A 91 6.74 -7.26 7.40
CA ILE A 91 7.74 -6.20 7.34
C ILE A 91 7.05 -4.87 7.57
N GLU A 92 7.60 -4.04 8.45
CA GLU A 92 7.13 -2.67 8.62
C GLU A 92 7.34 -1.87 7.33
N LYS A 93 6.30 -1.18 6.86
CA LYS A 93 6.46 -0.32 5.68
C LYS A 93 7.39 0.85 6.00
N LYS A 94 8.35 1.08 5.10
CA LYS A 94 9.16 2.29 5.08
C LYS A 94 8.33 3.47 4.54
N ILE A 95 8.57 4.67 5.05
CA ILE A 95 7.94 5.94 4.63
C ILE A 95 8.71 6.59 3.48
#